data_AF-A0A7S0K8J8-F1
#
_entry.id   AF-A0A7S0K8J8-F1
#
_cell.length_a   1.000
_cell.length_b   1.000
_cell.length_c   1.000
_cell.angle_alpha   90.00
_cell.angle_beta   90.00
_cell.angle_gamma   90.00
#
_symmetry.space_group_name_H-M   'P 1'
#
loop_
_entity.id
_entity.type
_entity.pdbx_description
1 polymer ?
#
loop_
_entity_poly.entity_id
_entity_poly.type
_entity_poly.pdbx_seq_one_letter_code
_entity_poly.pdbx_strand_id
1 'polypeptide(L)'
;PACAAELLRCLPGGVILRVVAGLLAARSVVLVSSSRWRLSACSEAFSALLCPVEWICVRIGVAIPEMVRVVTAPVPFLCGVLRGHVEAAGHLDALNEVCVVDLDEGTLALPQPSRSHTDALSDLRRQLRRGRRAEAAAAAAQAAA
;
A
#
# COMPACT_ATOMS: atom_id res chain seq x y z
N PRO A 1 3.33 22.11 -1.32
CA PRO A 1 4.47 21.89 -2.24
C PRO A 1 5.66 21.16 -1.59
N ALA A 2 6.09 21.55 -0.39
CA ALA A 2 7.25 20.94 0.30
C ALA A 2 7.05 19.45 0.64
N CYS A 3 5.85 19.06 1.09
CA CYS A 3 5.54 17.67 1.46
C CYS A 3 5.59 16.72 0.25
N ALA A 4 5.07 17.15 -0.91
CA ALA A 4 5.08 16.36 -2.13
C ALA A 4 6.50 16.15 -2.68
N ALA A 5 7.35 17.18 -2.60
CA ALA A 5 8.75 17.07 -2.97
C ALA A 5 9.50 16.07 -2.07
N GLU A 6 9.22 16.06 -0.76
CA GLU A 6 9.82 15.10 0.16
C GLU A 6 9.37 13.67 -0.15
N LEU A 7 8.09 13.45 -0.46
CA LEU A 7 7.59 12.13 -0.86
C LEU A 7 8.28 11.59 -2.11
N LEU A 8 8.43 12.44 -3.14
CA LEU A 8 9.11 12.09 -4.39
C LEU A 8 10.61 11.83 -4.20
N ARG A 9 11.21 12.43 -3.17
CA ARG A 9 12.61 12.21 -2.78
C ARG A 9 12.78 10.87 -2.05
N CYS A 10 11.79 10.46 -1.26
CA CYS A 10 11.86 9.24 -0.45
C CYS A 10 11.47 7.99 -1.24
N LEU A 11 10.53 8.09 -2.19
CA LEU A 11 9.96 6.93 -2.86
C LEU A 11 9.98 7.06 -4.39
N PRO A 12 10.29 5.97 -5.11
CA PRO A 12 10.13 5.95 -6.56
C PRO A 12 8.64 6.02 -6.93
N GLY A 13 8.34 6.65 -8.07
CA GLY A 13 6.94 6.86 -8.51
C GLY A 13 6.11 5.56 -8.59
N GLY A 14 6.73 4.45 -9.00
CA GLY A 14 6.06 3.14 -9.03
C GLY A 14 5.63 2.64 -7.64
N VAL A 15 6.37 2.95 -6.58
CA VAL A 15 5.99 2.63 -5.20
C VAL A 15 4.87 3.55 -4.73
N ILE A 16 4.99 4.86 -5.00
CA ILE A 16 3.95 5.84 -4.67
C ILE A 16 2.60 5.43 -5.26
N LEU A 17 2.55 5.05 -6.55
CA LEU A 17 1.33 4.60 -7.21
C LEU A 17 0.74 3.33 -6.57
N ARG A 18 1.58 2.38 -6.16
CA ARG A 18 1.11 1.17 -5.45
C ARG A 18 0.54 1.48 -4.08
N VAL A 19 1.16 2.41 -3.35
CA VAL A 19 0.65 2.86 -2.04
C VAL A 19 -0.68 3.56 -2.21
N VAL A 20 -0.80 4.50 -3.17
CA VAL A 20 -2.07 5.17 -3.49
C VAL A 20 -3.16 4.17 -3.88
N ALA A 21 -2.84 3.19 -4.74
CA ALA A 21 -3.79 2.13 -5.09
C ALA A 21 -4.19 1.27 -3.89
N GLY A 22 -3.25 0.96 -2.99
CA GLY A 22 -3.51 0.23 -1.76
C GLY A 22 -4.41 1.02 -0.81
N LEU A 23 -4.14 2.31 -0.65
CA LEU A 23 -5.01 3.24 0.07
C LEU A 23 -6.40 3.19 -0.57
N LEU A 24 -6.59 3.59 -1.83
CA LEU A 24 -7.92 3.56 -2.48
C LEU A 24 -8.68 2.22 -2.36
N ALA A 25 -7.98 1.09 -2.25
CA ALA A 25 -8.54 -0.24 -1.98
C ALA A 25 -8.85 -0.54 -0.50
N ALA A 26 -8.88 0.47 0.36
CA ALA A 26 -9.08 0.37 1.80
C ALA A 26 -8.09 -0.59 2.49
N ARG A 27 -6.80 -0.56 2.11
CA ARG A 27 -5.74 -1.33 2.82
C ARG A 27 -5.06 -0.50 3.89
N SER A 28 -4.57 -1.21 4.91
CA SER A 28 -3.74 -0.63 5.97
C SER A 28 -2.32 -0.40 5.48
N VAL A 29 -1.79 0.80 5.70
CA VAL A 29 -0.46 1.22 5.28
C VAL A 29 0.32 1.74 6.49
N VAL A 30 1.53 1.22 6.69
CA VAL A 30 2.48 1.69 7.68
C VAL A 30 3.66 2.36 6.97
N LEU A 31 3.93 3.63 7.29
CA LEU A 31 5.12 4.34 6.86
C LEU A 31 6.19 4.17 7.94
N VAL A 32 7.40 3.78 7.57
CA VAL A 32 8.54 3.61 8.49
C VAL A 32 9.64 4.60 8.10
N SER A 33 10.22 5.28 9.09
CA SER A 33 11.33 6.22 8.89
C SER A 33 12.09 6.45 10.18
N SER A 34 13.38 6.77 10.06
CA SER A 34 14.20 7.32 11.13
C SER A 34 13.83 8.77 11.51
N SER A 35 13.20 9.50 10.58
CA SER A 35 12.89 10.92 10.71
C SER A 35 11.39 11.18 10.87
N ARG A 36 11.04 11.80 12.00
CA ARG A 36 9.66 12.23 12.32
C ARG A 36 9.09 13.20 11.29
N TRP A 37 9.94 14.13 10.80
CA TRP A 37 9.59 15.08 9.75
C TRP A 37 9.16 14.37 8.46
N ARG A 38 9.93 13.36 8.03
CA ARG A 38 9.61 12.56 6.83
C ARG A 38 8.28 11.84 6.97
N LEU A 39 8.00 11.24 8.13
CA LEU A 39 6.72 10.57 8.38
C LEU A 39 5.54 11.55 8.23
N SER A 40 5.61 12.71 8.89
CA SER A 40 4.55 13.71 8.81
C SER A 40 4.39 14.28 7.39
N ALA A 41 5.49 14.60 6.72
CA ALA A 41 5.48 15.18 5.38
C ALA A 41 4.94 14.19 4.34
N CYS A 42 5.42 12.94 4.35
CA CYS A 42 4.96 11.90 3.42
C CYS A 42 3.50 11.50 3.70
N SER A 43 3.09 11.44 4.97
CA SER A 43 1.68 11.19 5.32
C SER A 43 0.75 12.26 4.74
N GLU A 44 1.10 13.54 4.91
CA GLU A 44 0.34 14.66 4.34
C GLU A 44 0.33 14.64 2.81
N ALA A 45 1.47 14.30 2.20
CA ALA A 45 1.58 14.18 0.75
C ALA A 45 0.68 13.08 0.19
N PHE A 46 0.59 11.92 0.84
CA PHE A 46 -0.34 10.86 0.44
C PHE A 46 -1.80 11.30 0.57
N SER A 47 -2.17 12.00 1.64
CA SER A 47 -3.53 12.57 1.76
C SER A 47 -3.84 13.54 0.62
N ALA A 48 -2.88 14.41 0.25
CA ALA A 48 -3.05 15.31 -0.87
C ALA A 48 -3.18 14.57 -2.23
N LEU A 49 -2.47 13.45 -2.40
CA LEU A 49 -2.57 12.62 -3.61
C LEU A 49 -3.91 11.87 -3.74
N LEU A 50 -4.64 11.69 -2.64
CA LEU A 50 -5.96 11.06 -2.66
C LEU A 50 -7.07 12.03 -3.07
N CYS A 51 -6.84 13.35 -3.03
CA CYS A 51 -7.81 14.36 -3.44
C CYS A 51 -8.32 14.11 -4.88
N PRO A 52 -9.65 14.15 -5.13
CA PRO A 52 -10.73 14.61 -4.26
C PRO A 52 -11.32 13.55 -3.32
N VAL A 53 -10.78 12.33 -3.27
CA VAL A 53 -11.25 11.27 -2.36
C VAL A 53 -10.81 11.61 -0.93
N GLU A 54 -11.78 11.95 -0.08
CA GLU A 54 -11.52 12.16 1.35
C GLU A 54 -11.23 10.81 2.03
N TRP A 55 -9.98 10.61 2.42
CA TRP A 55 -9.56 9.45 3.21
C TRP A 55 -10.06 9.59 4.65
N ILE A 56 -11.23 9.01 4.93
CA ILE A 56 -11.91 9.05 6.24
C ILE A 56 -11.32 8.09 7.30
N CYS A 57 -10.26 7.35 6.98
CA CYS A 57 -9.67 6.36 7.88
C CYS A 57 -8.66 6.97 8.86
N VAL A 58 -8.40 6.27 9.97
CA VAL A 58 -7.49 6.71 11.03
C VAL A 58 -6.10 7.02 10.44
N ARG A 59 -5.69 8.28 10.56
CA ARG A 59 -4.36 8.76 10.17
C ARG A 59 -3.56 9.11 11.42
N ILE A 60 -2.46 8.40 11.63
CA ILE A 60 -1.53 8.66 12.72
C ILE A 60 -0.21 9.06 12.08
N GLY A 61 0.14 10.35 12.11
CA GLY A 61 1.39 10.83 11.52
C GLY A 61 2.63 10.18 12.14
N VAL A 62 2.60 9.93 13.46
CA VAL A 62 3.67 9.27 14.21
C VAL A 62 3.05 8.52 15.38
N ALA A 63 3.10 7.19 15.36
CA ALA A 63 2.63 6.34 16.46
C ALA A 63 3.61 6.39 17.63
N ILE A 64 3.03 6.41 18.83
CA ILE A 64 3.71 6.24 20.11
C ILE A 64 3.78 4.72 20.36
N PRO A 65 4.80 4.16 21.02
CA PRO A 65 4.95 2.71 21.22
C PRO A 65 3.79 2.01 21.92
N GLU A 66 2.88 2.74 22.56
CA GLU A 66 1.67 2.20 23.19
C GLU A 66 0.50 2.04 22.18
N MET A 67 0.60 2.64 20.99
CA MET A 67 -0.45 2.66 19.95
C MET A 67 -0.39 1.47 18.98
N VAL A 68 0.40 0.46 19.27
CA VAL A 68 0.62 -0.75 18.45
C VAL A 68 -0.68 -1.49 18.14
N ARG A 69 -1.65 -1.39 19.05
CA ARG A 69 -3.00 -1.92 18.87
C ARG A 69 -3.72 -1.35 17.64
N VAL A 70 -3.39 -0.14 17.21
CA VAL A 70 -3.96 0.43 15.99
C VAL A 70 -3.49 -0.34 14.76
N VAL A 71 -2.26 -0.84 14.76
CA VAL A 71 -1.73 -1.61 13.62
C VAL A 71 -2.45 -2.97 13.49
N THR A 72 -3.00 -3.48 14.59
CA THR A 72 -3.81 -4.70 14.62
C THR A 72 -5.31 -4.46 14.38
N ALA A 73 -5.72 -3.22 14.09
CA ALA A 73 -7.12 -2.90 13.91
C ALA A 73 -7.67 -3.50 12.59
N PRO A 74 -8.91 -4.02 12.57
CA PRO A 74 -9.54 -4.60 11.37
C PRO A 74 -10.01 -3.55 10.35
N VAL A 75 -9.73 -2.27 10.60
CA VAL A 75 -10.11 -1.14 9.75
C VAL A 75 -8.87 -0.58 9.04
N PRO A 76 -9.01 -0.06 7.80
CA PRO A 76 -7.89 0.57 7.11
C PRO A 76 -7.34 1.74 7.93
N PHE A 77 -6.01 1.87 7.94
CA PHE A 77 -5.33 2.99 8.56
C PHE A 77 -4.11 3.42 7.75
N LEU A 78 -3.69 4.66 7.94
CA LEU A 78 -2.39 5.17 7.50
C LEU A 78 -1.61 5.61 8.74
N CYS A 79 -0.55 4.89 9.08
CA CYS A 79 0.19 5.11 10.32
C CYS A 79 1.69 5.28 10.05
N GLY A 80 2.32 6.30 10.62
CA GLY A 80 3.77 6.47 10.62
C GLY A 80 4.40 5.87 11.88
N VAL A 81 5.45 5.08 11.74
CA VAL A 81 6.20 4.46 12.84
C VAL A 81 7.66 4.86 12.73
N LEU A 82 8.26 5.33 13.83
CA LEU A 82 9.69 5.58 13.87
C LEU A 82 10.44 4.25 13.84
N ARG A 83 11.53 4.16 13.07
CA ARG A 83 12.30 2.92 12.91
C ARG A 83 12.69 2.27 14.24
N GLY A 84 13.12 3.08 15.22
CA GLY A 84 13.49 2.60 16.55
C GLY A 84 12.34 2.01 17.38
N HIS A 85 11.08 2.17 16.94
CA HIS A 85 9.90 1.62 17.59
C HIS A 85 9.25 0.49 16.78
N VAL A 86 9.82 0.07 15.64
CA VAL A 86 9.24 -0.98 14.78
C VAL A 86 9.15 -2.31 15.53
N GLU A 87 10.19 -2.71 16.27
CA GLU A 87 10.16 -3.95 17.07
C GLU A 87 9.14 -3.89 18.20
N ALA A 88 9.04 -2.74 18.87
CA ALA A 88 8.01 -2.48 19.88
C ALA A 88 6.60 -2.48 19.27
N ALA A 89 6.48 -2.13 17.99
CA ALA A 89 5.23 -2.12 17.23
C ALA A 89 4.73 -3.49 16.76
N GLY A 90 5.34 -4.57 17.28
CA GLY A 90 5.04 -5.92 16.85
C GLY A 90 5.66 -6.20 15.48
N HIS A 91 5.74 -7.48 15.13
CA HIS A 91 6.24 -7.89 13.81
C HIS A 91 5.27 -7.41 12.74
N LEU A 92 5.49 -6.20 12.20
CA LEU A 92 4.65 -5.60 11.16
C LEU A 92 4.51 -6.54 9.95
N ASP A 93 5.56 -7.29 9.65
CA ASP A 93 5.60 -8.29 8.57
C ASP A 93 4.69 -9.50 8.82
N ALA A 94 4.31 -9.76 10.07
CA ALA A 94 3.38 -10.83 10.43
C ALA A 94 1.91 -10.41 10.25
N LEU A 95 1.64 -9.13 9.94
CA LEU A 95 0.29 -8.64 9.72
C LEU A 95 -0.11 -8.91 8.26
N ASN A 96 -1.01 -9.88 8.10
CA ASN A 96 -1.39 -10.48 6.81
C ASN A 96 -1.94 -9.51 5.75
N GLU A 97 -2.24 -8.26 6.10
CA GLU A 97 -2.95 -7.30 5.24
C GLU A 97 -2.40 -5.86 5.31
N VAL A 98 -1.20 -5.69 5.88
CA VAL A 98 -0.57 -4.38 6.03
C VAL A 98 0.52 -4.18 4.97
N CYS A 99 0.46 -3.06 4.25
CA CYS A 99 1.56 -2.60 3.39
C CYS A 99 2.57 -1.83 4.25
N VAL A 100 3.82 -2.26 4.27
CA VAL A 100 4.91 -1.55 4.99
C VAL A 100 5.73 -0.78 3.96
N VAL A 101 5.84 0.53 4.16
CA VAL A 101 6.55 1.46 3.28
C VAL A 101 7.73 2.03 4.05
N ASP A 102 8.94 1.70 3.60
CA ASP A 102 10.17 2.25 4.17
C ASP A 102 10.54 3.55 3.46
N LEU A 103 10.48 4.68 4.15
CA LEU A 103 10.81 6.00 3.61
C LEU A 103 12.30 6.33 3.68
N ASP A 104 13.12 5.55 4.40
CA ASP A 104 14.58 5.70 4.36
C ASP A 104 15.18 4.91 3.19
N GLU A 105 14.66 3.71 2.94
CA GLU A 105 15.15 2.81 1.87
C GLU A 105 14.38 2.95 0.55
N GLY A 106 13.21 3.59 0.58
CA GLY A 106 12.36 3.76 -0.58
C GLY A 106 11.67 2.47 -1.02
N THR A 107 11.47 1.53 -0.10
CA THR A 107 10.94 0.18 -0.39
C THR A 107 9.48 0.04 0.04
N LEU A 108 8.79 -0.94 -0.58
CA LEU A 108 7.43 -1.30 -0.25
C LEU A 108 7.37 -2.82 -0.09
N ALA A 109 7.13 -3.26 1.14
CA ALA A 109 6.71 -4.61 1.43
C ALA A 109 5.19 -4.68 1.31
N LEU A 110 4.73 -5.43 0.32
CA LEU A 110 3.30 -5.72 0.17
C LEU A 110 2.91 -6.83 1.16
N PRO A 111 1.68 -6.80 1.69
CA PRO A 111 1.19 -7.88 2.53
C PRO A 111 1.33 -9.20 1.78
N GLN A 112 1.86 -10.20 2.47
CA GLN A 112 1.88 -11.55 1.95
C GLN A 112 0.43 -11.94 1.71
N PRO A 113 0.03 -12.27 0.47
CA PRO A 113 -1.32 -12.73 0.23
C PRO A 113 -1.55 -13.97 1.09
N SER A 114 -2.56 -13.89 1.96
CA SER A 114 -3.05 -15.08 2.65
C SER A 114 -3.31 -16.16 1.60
N ARG A 115 -2.94 -17.43 1.89
CA ARG A 115 -3.01 -18.55 0.92
C ARG A 115 -4.31 -18.54 0.11
N SER A 116 -5.45 -18.32 0.78
CA SER A 116 -6.78 -18.18 0.19
C SER A 116 -6.94 -17.03 -0.84
N HIS A 117 -6.39 -15.84 -0.55
CA HIS A 117 -6.39 -14.70 -1.49
C HIS A 117 -5.49 -14.96 -2.69
N THR A 118 -4.34 -15.60 -2.51
CA THR A 118 -3.45 -15.98 -3.62
C THR A 118 -4.14 -16.94 -4.57
N ASP A 119 -4.87 -17.94 -4.06
CA ASP A 119 -5.58 -18.91 -4.88
C ASP A 119 -6.68 -18.23 -5.71
N ALA A 120 -7.47 -17.34 -5.08
CA ALA A 120 -8.49 -16.56 -5.77
C ALA A 120 -7.90 -15.63 -6.86
N LEU A 121 -6.79 -14.94 -6.58
CA LEU A 121 -6.12 -14.08 -7.56
C LEU A 121 -5.45 -14.87 -8.68
N SER A 122 -4.94 -16.06 -8.38
CA SER A 122 -4.37 -16.98 -9.37
C SER A 122 -5.43 -17.46 -10.33
N ASP A 123 -6.60 -17.84 -9.82
CA ASP A 123 -7.72 -18.28 -10.63
C ASP A 123 -8.34 -17.14 -11.43
N LEU A 124 -8.51 -15.96 -10.84
CA LEU A 124 -8.95 -14.77 -11.57
C LEU A 124 -7.98 -14.40 -12.69
N ARG A 125 -6.66 -14.44 -12.44
CA ARG A 125 -5.63 -14.21 -13.47
C ARG A 125 -5.68 -15.25 -14.58
N ARG A 126 -5.93 -16.53 -14.25
CA ARG A 126 -6.13 -17.59 -15.25
C ARG A 126 -7.38 -17.34 -16.08
N GLN A 127 -8.48 -16.94 -15.46
CA GLN A 127 -9.73 -16.63 -16.14
C GLN A 127 -9.58 -15.46 -17.11
N LEU A 128 -8.96 -14.35 -16.69
CA LEU A 128 -8.71 -13.20 -17.57
C LEU A 128 -7.78 -13.55 -18.74
N ARG A 129 -6.76 -14.40 -18.52
CA ARG A 129 -5.88 -14.89 -19.60
C ARG A 129 -6.63 -15.81 -20.58
N ARG A 130 -7.56 -16.62 -20.09
CA ARG A 130 -8.41 -17.48 -20.93
C ARG A 130 -9.40 -16.63 -21.74
N GLY A 131 -10.04 -15.64 -21.12
CA GLY A 131 -10.93 -14.70 -21.80
C GLY A 131 -10.22 -13.94 -22.92
N ARG A 132 -9.05 -13.34 -22.65
CA ARG A 132 -8.25 -12.65 -23.67
C ARG A 132 -7.79 -13.55 -24.82
N ARG A 133 -7.52 -14.83 -24.56
CA ARG A 133 -7.16 -15.80 -25.61
C ARG A 133 -8.37 -16.23 -26.43
N ALA A 134 -9.53 -16.40 -25.80
CA ALA A 134 -10.77 -16.72 -26.49
C ALA A 134 -11.22 -15.55 -27.39
N GLU A 135 -11.12 -14.31 -26.91
CA GLU A 135 -11.38 -13.12 -27.72
C GLU A 135 -10.38 -12.95 -28.87
N ALA A 136 -9.08 -13.16 -28.62
CA ALA A 136 -8.07 -13.09 -29.67
C ALA A 136 -8.23 -14.20 -30.73
N ALA A 137 -8.63 -15.41 -30.32
CA ALA A 137 -8.91 -16.52 -31.24
C ALA A 137 -10.20 -16.27 -32.05
N ALA A 138 -11.25 -15.71 -31.43
CA ALA A 138 -12.46 -15.31 -32.13
C ALA A 138 -12.19 -14.20 -33.15
N ALA A 139 -11.40 -13.19 -32.80
CA ALA A 139 -10.98 -12.13 -33.71
C ALA A 139 -10.12 -12.66 -34.87
N ALA A 140 -9.22 -13.61 -34.61
CA ALA A 140 -8.41 -14.25 -35.66
C ALA A 140 -9.26 -15.13 -36.61
N ALA A 141 -10.29 -15.81 -36.09
CA ALA A 141 -11.23 -16.58 -36.92
C ALA A 141 -12.12 -15.69 -37.78
N GLN A 142 -12.51 -14.51 -37.29
CA GLN A 142 -13.29 -13.51 -38.04
C GLN A 142 -12.45 -12.77 -39.11
N ALA A 143 -11.13 -12.70 -38.95
CA ALA A 143 -10.24 -12.12 -39.96
C ALA A 143 -9.83 -13.12 -41.08
N ALA A 144 -10.14 -14.41 -40.90
CA ALA A 144 -9.84 -15.48 -41.86
C ALA A 144 -11.08 -15.91 -42.69
N ALA A 145 -12.21 -15.25 -42.50
CA ALA A 145 -13.46 -15.41 -43.25
C ALA A 145 -13.73 -14.18 -44.12
#